data_AF-A0A0N8P394-F1
#
_entry.id   AF-A0A0N8P394-F1
#
_cell.length_a   1.000
_cell.length_b   1.000
_cell.length_c   1.000
_cell.angle_alpha   90.00
_cell.angle_beta   90.00
_cell.angle_gamma   90.00
#
_symmetry.space_group_name_H-M   'P 1'
#
loop_
_entity.id
_entity.type
_entity.pdbx_description
1 polymer ?
#
loop_
_entity_poly.entity_id
_entity_poly.type
_entity_poly.pdbx_seq_one_letter_code
_entity_poly.pdbx_strand_id
1 'polypeptide(L)' 'MSNGPDLEYAMIDGAIVSGHQKATGAKSLSVIAGNHLPVRGPKQAIGRSRGGLTTKIVALVDALGNLVKFLLLPGRSTI' A
#
# COMPACT_ATOMS: atom_id res chain seq x y z
N MET A 1 -11.72 -23.80 -22.48
CA MET A 1 -10.84 -22.74 -21.96
C MET A 1 -11.05 -22.68 -20.46
N SER A 2 -9.99 -22.68 -19.66
CA SER A 2 -10.10 -22.60 -18.19
C SER A 2 -10.51 -21.19 -17.77
N ASN A 3 -11.47 -21.04 -16.86
CA ASN A 3 -11.93 -19.74 -16.32
C ASN A 3 -10.93 -19.10 -15.33
N GLY A 4 -9.65 -19.49 -15.37
CA GLY A 4 -8.59 -18.96 -14.52
C GLY A 4 -7.83 -17.82 -15.21
N PRO A 5 -7.08 -17.00 -14.46
CA PRO A 5 -6.24 -15.96 -15.04
C PRO A 5 -5.22 -16.56 -16.02
N ASP A 6 -5.00 -15.90 -17.15
CA ASP A 6 -4.05 -16.31 -18.17
C ASP A 6 -2.64 -15.83 -17.83
N LEU A 7 -1.91 -16.64 -17.06
CA LEU A 7 -0.59 -16.30 -16.53
C LEU A 7 0.58 -16.71 -17.44
N GLU A 8 0.32 -17.04 -18.72
CA GLU A 8 1.40 -17.29 -19.69
C GLU A 8 2.23 -16.03 -19.93
N TYR A 9 1.59 -14.86 -19.90
CA TYR A 9 2.23 -13.56 -19.82
C TYR A 9 1.64 -12.77 -18.66
N ALA A 10 2.52 -12.12 -17.90
CA ALA A 10 2.13 -11.24 -16.80
C ALA A 10 2.82 -9.89 -16.97
N MET A 11 2.07 -8.80 -16.83
CA MET A 11 2.62 -7.45 -16.84
C MET A 11 2.59 -6.89 -15.42
N ILE A 12 3.70 -6.25 -15.03
CA ILE A 12 3.85 -5.57 -13.74
C ILE A 12 4.13 -4.11 -14.03
N ASP A 13 3.25 -3.25 -13.53
CA ASP A 13 3.47 -1.80 -13.52
C ASP A 13 3.12 -1.23 -12.14
N GLY A 14 3.65 -0.05 -11.82
CA GLY A 14 3.29 0.61 -10.59
C GLY A 14 3.37 2.13 -10.62
N ALA A 15 2.24 2.77 -10.33
CA ALA A 15 2.09 4.21 -10.23
C ALA A 15 2.46 4.73 -8.83
N ILE A 16 3.17 5.87 -8.79
CA ILE A 16 3.35 6.64 -7.55
C ILE A 16 2.17 7.61 -7.46
N VAL A 17 1.44 7.56 -6.35
CA VAL A 17 0.23 8.37 -6.12
C VAL A 17 0.43 9.26 -4.90
N SER A 18 0.06 10.53 -5.02
CA SER A 18 0.10 11.49 -3.92
C SER A 18 -0.91 11.15 -2.83
N GLY A 19 -0.47 11.17 -1.59
CA GLY A 19 -1.31 10.99 -0.41
C GLY A 19 -1.77 12.33 0.17
N HIS A 20 -3.04 12.39 0.60
CA HIS A 20 -3.53 13.53 1.36
C HIS A 20 -2.77 13.68 2.69
N GLN A 21 -2.65 14.90 3.23
CA GLN A 21 -1.89 15.16 4.47
C GLN A 21 -2.36 14.35 5.69
N LYS A 22 -3.64 13.90 5.68
CA LYS A 22 -4.24 13.08 6.74
C LYS A 22 -4.16 11.56 6.49
N ALA A 23 -3.47 11.11 5.44
CA ALA A 23 -3.43 9.70 5.04
C ALA A 23 -2.55 8.80 5.94
N THR A 24 -1.76 9.38 6.86
CA THR A 24 -0.81 8.63 7.70
C THR A 24 -1.45 7.78 8.80
N GLY A 25 -2.77 7.83 8.94
CA GLY A 25 -3.50 7.15 10.02
C GLY A 25 -3.38 7.86 11.37
N ALA A 26 -4.19 7.39 12.32
CA ALA A 26 -4.18 7.87 13.70
C ALA A 26 -3.13 7.14 14.55
N LYS A 27 -2.69 7.77 15.65
CA LYS A 27 -1.88 7.08 16.67
C LYS A 27 -2.70 5.93 17.26
N SER A 28 -2.16 4.71 17.18
CA SER A 28 -2.75 3.58 17.89
C SER A 28 -2.34 3.63 19.36
N LEU A 29 -3.31 3.39 20.24
CA LEU A 29 -3.13 3.37 21.69
C LEU A 29 -3.69 2.04 22.21
N SER A 30 -2.95 1.38 23.10
CA SER A 30 -3.53 0.33 23.94
C SER A 30 -3.87 0.93 25.29
N VAL A 31 -4.97 0.47 25.88
CA VAL A 31 -5.25 0.70 27.30
C VAL A 31 -4.79 -0.52 28.07
N ILE A 32 -3.77 -0.36 28.91
CA ILE A 32 -3.34 -1.37 29.87
C ILE A 32 -3.41 -0.72 31.25
N ALA A 33 -4.18 -1.32 32.16
CA ALA A 33 -4.36 -0.86 33.54
C ALA A 33 -4.77 0.63 33.68
N GLY A 34 -5.62 1.13 32.76
CA GLY A 34 -6.10 2.51 32.77
C GLY A 34 -5.17 3.55 32.12
N ASN A 35 -3.99 3.14 31.65
CA ASN A 35 -3.03 4.04 31.00
C ASN A 35 -3.05 3.89 29.48
N HIS A 36 -3.01 5.02 28.77
CA HIS A 36 -2.86 5.07 27.31
C HIS A 36 -1.37 4.93 26.92
N LEU A 37 -0.97 3.73 26.51
CA LEU A 37 0.39 3.50 26.00
C LEU A 37 0.38 3.58 24.46
N PRO A 38 1.31 4.33 23.83
CA PRO A 38 1.46 4.31 22.38
C PRO A 38 1.83 2.91 21.92
N VAL A 39 1.02 2.37 21.02
CA VAL A 39 1.32 1.11 20.34
C VAL A 39 1.55 1.42 18.88
N ARG A 40 2.48 0.70 18.25
CA ARG A 40 2.64 0.80 16.80
C ARG A 40 1.38 0.27 16.13
N GLY A 41 0.64 1.17 15.52
CA GLY A 41 -0.47 0.83 14.63
C GLY A 41 0.03 0.07 13.39
N PRO A 42 -0.90 -0.49 12.60
CA PRO A 42 -0.54 -1.08 11.32
C PRO A 42 0.18 -0.06 10.44
N LYS A 43 1.24 -0.51 9.77
CA LYS A 43 1.99 0.34 8.83
C LYS A 43 1.07 0.66 7.65
N GLN A 44 0.59 1.91 7.61
CA GLN A 44 -0.07 2.42 6.42
C GLN A 44 0.94 2.42 5.27
N ALA A 45 0.50 2.05 4.06
CA ALA A 45 1.33 2.04 2.86
C ALA A 45 1.62 3.47 2.35
N ILE A 46 2.03 4.36 3.26
CA ILE A 46 2.32 5.77 3.03
C ILE A 46 3.78 6.03 3.38
N GLY A 47 4.48 6.72 2.49
CA GLY A 47 5.83 7.23 2.71
C GLY A 47 5.99 8.64 2.16
N ARG A 48 7.23 9.12 2.01
CA ARG A 48 7.53 10.47 1.54
C ARG A 48 8.42 10.45 0.30
N SER A 49 8.05 11.23 -0.71
CA SER A 49 8.85 11.44 -1.94
C SER A 49 9.02 12.94 -2.21
N ARG A 50 9.73 13.30 -3.29
CA ARG A 50 9.79 14.69 -3.78
C ARG A 50 8.37 15.13 -4.15
N GLY A 51 7.75 16.00 -3.35
CA GLY A 51 6.36 16.45 -3.52
C GLY A 51 5.41 16.13 -2.36
N GLY A 52 5.85 15.39 -1.33
CA GLY A 52 5.07 15.16 -0.12
C GLY A 52 4.79 13.70 0.19
N LEU A 53 3.64 13.41 0.79
CA LEU A 53 3.22 12.05 1.11
C LEU A 53 2.86 11.30 -0.17
N THR A 54 3.30 10.04 -0.29
CA THR A 54 3.06 9.20 -1.47
C THR A 54 2.83 7.74 -1.08
N THR A 55 2.11 7.02 -1.93
CA THR A 55 2.04 5.55 -1.96
C THR A 55 2.45 5.06 -3.35
N LYS A 56 2.81 3.79 -3.47
CA LYS A 56 2.97 3.14 -4.78
C LYS A 56 1.94 2.03 -4.89
N ILE A 57 1.09 2.11 -5.91
CA ILE A 57 0.16 1.05 -6.29
C ILE A 57 0.87 0.22 -7.34
N VAL A 58 1.07 -1.08 -7.08
CA VAL A 58 1.66 -2.00 -8.05
C VAL A 58 0.58 -2.99 -8.48
N ALA A 59 0.35 -3.11 -9.78
CA ALA A 59 -0.64 -4.01 -10.36
C ALA A 59 0.07 -5.15 -11.10
N LEU A 60 -0.44 -6.36 -10.89
CA LEU A 60 -0.15 -7.55 -11.67
C LEU A 60 -1.36 -7.83 -12.54
N VAL A 61 -1.18 -7.83 -13.85
CA VAL A 61 -2.23 -8.14 -14.81
C VAL A 61 -1.85 -9.36 -15.65
N ASP A 62 -2.86 -10.12 -16.06
CA ASP A 62 -2.72 -11.28 -16.94
C ASP A 62 -2.51 -10.87 -18.41
N ALA A 63 -2.36 -11.84 -19.29
CA ALA A 63 -2.10 -11.62 -20.72
C ALA A 63 -3.24 -10.86 -21.45
N LEU A 64 -4.46 -10.93 -20.93
CA LEU A 64 -5.64 -10.25 -21.47
C LEU A 64 -5.85 -8.86 -20.85
N GLY A 65 -4.98 -8.46 -19.90
CA GLY A 65 -5.06 -7.19 -19.19
C GLY A 65 -5.97 -7.20 -17.97
N ASN A 66 -6.45 -8.37 -17.53
CA ASN A 66 -7.26 -8.47 -16.31
C ASN A 66 -6.39 -8.32 -15.07
N LEU A 67 -6.87 -7.57 -14.08
CA LEU A 67 -6.17 -7.43 -12.80
C LEU A 67 -6.20 -8.76 -12.03
N VAL A 68 -5.01 -9.33 -11.81
CA VAL A 68 -4.84 -10.53 -10.99
C VAL A 68 -4.67 -10.15 -9.52
N LYS A 69 -3.82 -9.16 -9.26
CA LYS A 69 -3.52 -8.69 -7.90
C LYS A 69 -2.99 -7.27 -7.93
N PHE A 70 -3.26 -6.52 -6.88
CA PHE A 70 -2.50 -5.31 -6.60
C PHE A 70 -1.93 -5.35 -5.19
N LEU A 71 -0.85 -4.59 -4.99
CA LEU A 71 -0.23 -4.38 -3.70
C LEU A 71 0.07 -2.89 -3.52
N LEU A 72 -0.01 -2.44 -2.27
CA LEU A 72 0.36 -1.10 -1.88
C LEU A 72 1.72 -1.15 -1.20
N LEU A 73 2.66 -0.38 -1.71
CA LEU A 73 3.94 -0.13 -1.05
C LEU A 73 3.94 1.30 -0.51
N PRO A 74 4.55 1.54 0.67
CA PRO A 74 4.81 2.91 1.07
C PRO A 74 5.68 3.58 0.00
N GLY A 75 5.46 4.89 -0.21
CA GLY A 75 6.51 5.72 -0.80
C GLY A 75 7.81 5.59 0.02
N ARG A 76 8.91 6.21 -0.40
CA ARG A 76 10.20 6.08 0.32
C ARG A 76 9.99 6.31 1.84
N SER A 77 10.22 5.26 2.63
CA SER A 77 10.15 5.30 4.09
C SER A 77 11.56 5.20 4.63
N THR A 78 12.04 6.24 5.30
CA THR A 78 13.26 6.13 6.10
C THR A 78 12.94 5.19 7.26
N ILE A 79 13.71 4.11 7.38
CA ILE A 79 13.64 3.15 8.49
C ILE A 79 14.04 3.80 9.81
#